data_AF-A0A970AAK5-F1
#
_entry.id   AF-A0A970AAK5-F1
#
_cell.length_a   1.000
_cell.length_b   1.000
_cell.length_c   1.000
_cell.angle_alpha   90.00
_cell.angle_beta   90.00
_cell.angle_gamma   90.00
#
_symmetry.space_group_name_H-M   'P 1'
#
loop_
_entity.id
_entity.type
_entity.pdbx_description
1 polymer ?
#
loop_
_entity_poly.entity_id
_entity_poly.type
_entity_poly.pdbx_seq_one_letter_code
_entity_poly.pdbx_strand_id
1 'polypeptide(L)' 'LNIKVTRIAHGLPIGGDLEYADEVTIARALEGRRPL' A
#
# COMPACT_ATOMS: atom_id res chain seq x y z
N LEU A 1 20.29 -0.29 -21.75
CA LEU A 1 20.23 -0.69 -20.32
C LEU A 1 18.88 -1.32 -20.07
N ASN A 2 18.82 -2.64 -19.84
CA ASN A 2 17.57 -3.36 -19.60
C ASN A 2 17.33 -3.49 -18.08
N ILE A 3 17.07 -2.36 -17.43
CA ILE A 3 16.91 -2.28 -15.97
C ILE A 3 15.43 -2.12 -15.65
N LYS A 4 14.91 -3.02 -14.82
CA LYS A 4 13.53 -2.95 -14.32
C LYS A 4 13.45 -1.94 -13.18
N VAL A 5 12.76 -0.84 -13.41
CA VAL A 5 12.46 0.16 -12.37
C VAL A 5 11.18 -0.23 -11.65
N THR A 6 11.21 -0.16 -10.32
CA THR A 6 10.05 -0.46 -9.46
C THR A 6 9.88 0.65 -8.41
N ARG A 7 8.73 0.64 -7.72
CA ARG A 7 8.41 1.57 -6.64
C ARG A 7 8.05 0.77 -5.39
N ILE A 8 8.46 1.29 -4.24
CA ILE A 8 8.10 0.73 -2.93
C ILE A 8 6.58 0.73 -2.73
N ALA A 9 6.09 -0.24 -1.96
CA ALA A 9 4.69 -0.28 -1.60
C ALA A 9 4.29 0.97 -0.80
N HIS A 10 3.04 1.41 -1.00
CA HIS A 10 2.42 2.49 -0.25
C HIS A 10 1.03 2.02 0.18
N GLY A 11 0.68 2.24 1.43
CA GLY A 11 -0.56 1.74 2.02
C GLY A 11 -0.46 1.70 3.54
N LEU A 12 -1.32 0.90 4.16
CA LEU A 12 -1.41 0.81 5.62
C LEU A 12 -0.10 0.24 6.22
N PRO A 13 0.46 0.85 7.28
CA PRO A 13 1.66 0.34 7.94
C PRO A 13 1.37 -0.94 8.72
N ILE A 14 2.39 -1.79 8.86
CA ILE A 14 2.32 -2.97 9.73
C ILE A 14 2.12 -2.52 11.18
N GLY A 15 1.14 -3.10 11.86
CA GLY A 15 0.77 -2.73 13.23
C GLY A 15 -0.07 -1.46 13.33
N GLY A 16 -0.45 -0.85 12.20
CA GLY A 16 -1.48 0.19 12.16
C GLY A 16 -2.88 -0.41 12.27
N ASP A 17 -3.79 0.34 12.88
CA ASP A 17 -5.18 -0.03 13.02
C ASP A 17 -6.05 0.76 12.02
N LEU A 18 -7.03 0.10 11.42
CA LEU A 18 -7.89 0.64 10.37
C LEU A 18 -8.73 1.82 10.87
N GLU A 19 -9.14 1.78 12.14
CA GLU A 19 -9.99 2.80 12.76
C GLU A 19 -9.31 4.17 12.86
N TYR A 20 -7.98 4.20 12.78
CA TYR A 20 -7.15 5.40 12.92
C TYR A 20 -6.47 5.78 11.61
N ALA A 21 -6.66 4.99 10.55
CA ALA A 21 -6.09 5.24 9.25
C ALA A 21 -6.95 6.26 8.49
N ASP A 22 -6.29 7.16 7.77
CA ASP A 22 -6.99 8.06 6.87
C ASP A 22 -7.53 7.32 5.63
N GLU A 23 -8.62 7.85 5.07
CA GLU A 23 -9.32 7.24 3.94
C GLU A 23 -8.42 7.08 2.70
N VAL A 24 -7.46 8.00 2.49
CA VAL A 24 -6.56 7.96 1.33
C VAL A 24 -5.60 6.78 1.48
N THR A 25 -5.04 6.55 2.66
CA THR A 25 -4.18 5.39 2.95
C THR A 25 -4.93 4.07 2.73
N ILE A 26 -6.18 3.98 3.20
CA ILE A 26 -7.02 2.80 3.01
C ILE A 26 -7.30 2.57 1.52
N ALA A 27 -7.71 3.61 0.80
CA ALA A 27 -7.98 3.51 -0.63
C ALA A 27 -6.75 3.02 -1.42
N ARG A 28 -5.55 3.54 -1.10
CA ARG A 28 -4.30 3.10 -1.74
C ARG A 28 -3.94 1.65 -1.40
N ALA A 29 -4.14 1.23 -0.16
CA ALA A 29 -3.89 -0.15 0.25
C ALA A 29 -4.83 -1.14 -0.45
N LEU A 30 -6.11 -0.75 -0.65
CA LEU A 30 -7.10 -1.56 -1.35
C LEU A 30 -6.85 -1.61 -2.87
N GLU A 31 -6.52 -0.49 -3.49
CA GLU A 31 -6.15 -0.40 -4.91
C GLU A 31 -4.95 -1.30 -5.23
N GLY A 32 -3.95 -1.32 -4.34
CA GLY A 32 -2.74 -2.12 -4.46
C GLY A 32 -2.83 -3.54 -3.88
N ARG A 33 -4.02 -4.02 -3.48
CA ARG A 33 -4.17 -5.31 -2.80
C ARG A 33 -3.78 -6.47 -3.71
N ARG A 34 -2.90 -7.35 -3.20
CA ARG A 34 -2.47 -8.57 -3.89
C ARG A 34 -3.19 -9.80 -3.33
N PRO A 35 -3.37 -10.88 -4.12
CA PRO A 35 -3.84 -12.15 -3.58
C PRO A 35 -2.88 -12.66 -2.49
N LEU A 36 -3.43 -13.45 -1.57
CA LEU A 36 -2.65 -14.13 -0.53
C LEU A 36 -1.80 -15.25 -1.16
#